data_AF-A0A820ACH5-F1
#
_entry.id   AF-A0A820ACH5-F1
#
_cell.length_a   1.000
_cell.length_b   1.000
_cell.length_c   1.000
_cell.angle_alpha   90.00
_cell.angle_beta   90.00
_cell.angle_gamma   90.00
#
_symmetry.space_group_name_H-M   'P 1'
#
loop_
_entity.id
_entity.type
_entity.pdbx_description
1 polymer ?
#
loop_
_entity_poly.entity_id
_entity_poly.type
_entity_poly.pdbx_seq_one_letter_code
_entity_poly.pdbx_strand_id
1 'polypeptide(L)'
;MEQILNDKEVPSERVGYIPDPLSNSTELNISNVIPVNNSAVLDVNGSSISSEEINNYLLKKIKNDGTNDEMDVENVYLIPHSSKPVNEYFNPKLLAGLYPTLFCYGLGAPEDRTRPLTINLREHIRYLLSYNDRRLETNHSFIFVVFNLLQRRDACFHAQLIATKPYFRSSAQEIHSLNTSDIETALENISRRTYNKGSNKALGKLVNHIKTIGGRVMGSAYSRTSLRTHLHAMIFNQSLPNIFLTLNPADIHSPVALYFAGVKLDLDNVQAEQLMNAYKRAEIIASHPVATAKFFHILISNILDTMILGGVVAVRTIDITGLVENTYENDIRLTPIKDQSSPSIPYASPPNLRGSPSIPYASPQRTELLQTPIHDQSISSMDVSDIQPRLPPACLHTPNLSLPNFWSRFCADVTQLVESGNVHRHSDTCYKYCKDMAKKICRLIMPRKLISVSTIDPETGHISMRRSHPWINNFNEYIISACRSNMDIKFIWTGSDTKALVYYITDYITKTSLSFHDTFSLIQKSITSFKNVTDQTETESAIERSRKLVLRCYNTLASQQELSGVQVASYLMNWGDHYTTHKFQGLYLIQTEIFLQTEVNELRIKQNLGHASH
;
A
#
# COMPACT_ATOMS: atom_id res chain seq x y z
N MET A 1 -25.32 -19.89 10.76
CA MET A 1 -25.27 -20.54 9.43
C MET A 1 -23.83 -20.51 8.95
N GLU A 2 -23.16 -21.66 9.05
CA GLU A 2 -21.79 -21.87 8.61
C GLU A 2 -21.74 -21.80 7.08
N GLN A 3 -21.10 -20.78 6.52
CA GLN A 3 -20.68 -20.79 5.12
C GLN A 3 -19.23 -21.27 5.09
N ILE A 4 -19.09 -22.56 4.76
CA ILE A 4 -17.85 -23.20 4.35
C ILE A 4 -17.36 -22.47 3.09
N LEU A 5 -16.40 -21.55 3.26
CA LEU A 5 -15.65 -20.98 2.16
C LEU A 5 -14.67 -22.06 1.69
N ASN A 6 -15.08 -22.79 0.65
CA ASN A 6 -14.19 -23.61 -0.15
C ASN A 6 -13.16 -22.70 -0.82
N ASP A 7 -12.00 -22.56 -0.19
CA ASP A 7 -10.77 -22.05 -0.81
C ASP A 7 -10.45 -22.93 -2.00
N LYS A 8 -10.88 -22.52 -3.20
CA LYS A 8 -10.25 -22.94 -4.45
C LYS A 8 -9.34 -21.78 -4.84
N GLU A 9 -8.06 -21.92 -4.51
CA GLU A 9 -7.00 -21.30 -5.29
C GLU A 9 -7.25 -21.67 -6.76
N VAL A 10 -7.61 -20.68 -7.56
CA VAL A 10 -7.64 -20.77 -9.01
C VAL A 10 -6.73 -19.66 -9.50
N PRO A 11 -5.85 -19.95 -10.47
CA PRO A 11 -4.69 -19.12 -10.77
C PRO A 11 -5.13 -17.72 -11.15
N SER A 12 -4.47 -16.71 -10.61
CA SER A 12 -4.35 -15.47 -11.37
C SER A 12 -3.80 -15.86 -12.73
N GLU A 13 -4.40 -15.39 -13.83
CA GLU A 13 -3.80 -15.44 -15.15
C GLU A 13 -2.42 -14.78 -15.10
N ARG A 14 -1.43 -15.59 -14.76
CA ARG A 14 -0.02 -15.35 -14.96
C ARG A 14 0.28 -16.15 -16.20
N VAL A 15 0.52 -15.46 -17.31
CA VAL A 15 1.28 -16.07 -18.40
C VAL A 15 2.72 -16.14 -17.89
N GLY A 16 2.99 -17.17 -17.08
CA GLY A 16 4.30 -17.55 -16.59
C GLY A 16 4.76 -18.76 -17.39
N TYR A 17 5.80 -18.55 -18.19
CA TYR A 17 6.53 -19.60 -18.89
C TYR A 17 7.06 -20.67 -17.90
N ILE A 18 6.87 -21.94 -18.23
CA ILE A 18 7.46 -23.11 -17.54
C ILE A 18 8.74 -23.46 -18.31
N PRO A 19 9.95 -23.41 -17.72
CA PRO A 19 11.14 -23.94 -18.36
C PRO A 19 11.14 -25.48 -18.36
N ASP A 20 11.58 -26.04 -19.48
CA ASP A 20 11.72 -27.48 -19.76
C ASP A 20 12.77 -28.15 -18.84
N PRO A 21 12.53 -29.32 -18.20
CA PRO A 21 13.43 -29.91 -17.20
C PRO A 21 14.71 -30.57 -17.75
N LEU A 22 15.06 -30.39 -19.02
CA LEU A 22 16.14 -31.15 -19.67
C LEU A 22 17.07 -30.30 -20.52
N SER A 23 17.95 -29.51 -19.90
CA SER A 23 19.19 -29.07 -20.56
C SER A 23 20.39 -29.15 -19.61
N ASN A 24 21.20 -30.21 -19.80
CA ASN A 24 22.52 -30.33 -19.19
C ASN A 24 23.46 -29.27 -19.79
N SER A 25 23.97 -28.36 -18.97
CA SER A 25 25.01 -27.40 -19.35
C SER A 25 26.39 -28.08 -19.33
N THR A 26 27.06 -28.12 -20.48
CA THR A 26 28.52 -28.34 -20.56
C THR A 26 29.21 -27.02 -20.31
N GLU A 27 30.06 -26.98 -19.29
CA GLU A 27 30.83 -25.81 -18.85
C GLU A 27 31.89 -25.38 -19.89
N LEU A 28 32.00 -24.07 -20.13
CA LEU A 28 33.24 -23.44 -20.58
C LEU A 28 33.52 -22.20 -19.73
N ASN A 29 34.73 -22.20 -19.18
CA ASN A 29 35.21 -21.35 -18.10
C ASN A 29 35.88 -20.09 -18.71
N ILE A 30 35.18 -18.96 -18.77
CA ILE A 30 35.76 -17.64 -19.05
C ILE A 30 35.79 -16.86 -17.75
N SER A 31 36.93 -16.89 -17.07
CA SER A 31 37.10 -16.62 -15.64
C SER A 31 36.89 -15.17 -15.18
N ASN A 32 36.46 -14.23 -16.02
CA ASN A 32 36.35 -12.80 -15.63
C ASN A 32 35.25 -11.99 -16.34
N VAL A 33 34.27 -12.63 -17.00
CA VAL A 33 33.19 -11.91 -17.69
C VAL A 33 31.84 -12.45 -17.22
N ILE A 34 31.13 -11.66 -16.42
CA ILE A 34 29.71 -11.89 -16.12
C ILE A 34 28.92 -10.99 -17.08
N PRO A 35 28.16 -11.53 -18.04
CA PRO A 35 27.31 -10.70 -18.89
C PRO A 35 26.26 -10.03 -18.01
N VAL A 36 26.27 -8.70 -17.97
CA VAL A 36 25.22 -7.91 -17.33
C VAL A 36 24.23 -7.48 -18.41
N ASN A 37 22.96 -7.78 -18.16
CA ASN A 37 21.83 -7.40 -19.00
C ASN A 37 21.79 -5.88 -19.24
N ASN A 38 21.06 -5.46 -20.28
CA ASN A 38 20.47 -4.12 -20.36
C ASN A 38 19.56 -3.84 -19.13
N SER A 39 20.10 -3.55 -17.96
CA SER A 39 19.34 -3.09 -16.80
C SER A 39 19.84 -1.73 -16.30
N ALA A 40 19.99 -0.81 -17.24
CA ALA A 40 19.37 0.51 -17.09
C ALA A 40 17.96 0.56 -17.75
N VAL A 41 17.40 -0.59 -18.15
CA VAL A 41 16.03 -0.71 -18.65
C VAL A 41 15.11 -1.08 -17.49
N LEU A 42 14.19 -0.18 -17.17
CA LEU A 42 12.95 -0.52 -16.47
C LEU A 42 12.20 -1.50 -17.39
N ASP A 43 11.86 -2.69 -16.90
CA ASP A 43 10.99 -3.61 -17.64
C ASP A 43 9.56 -3.05 -17.64
N VAL A 44 9.22 -2.31 -18.69
CA VAL A 44 7.88 -1.71 -18.85
C VAL A 44 6.90 -2.69 -19.50
N ASN A 45 7.36 -3.83 -20.06
CA ASN A 45 6.52 -4.71 -20.88
C ASN A 45 6.54 -6.21 -20.50
N GLY A 46 7.15 -6.61 -19.38
CA GLY A 46 6.97 -7.93 -18.77
C GLY A 46 7.31 -9.12 -19.68
N SER A 47 8.21 -8.95 -20.65
CA SER A 47 8.65 -10.01 -21.56
C SER A 47 10.04 -10.47 -21.15
N SER A 48 10.07 -11.52 -20.35
CA SER A 48 11.27 -12.19 -19.84
C SER A 48 12.11 -12.79 -20.98
N ILE A 49 13.18 -12.11 -21.39
CA ILE A 49 14.29 -12.75 -22.11
C ILE A 49 15.22 -13.37 -21.07
N SER A 50 15.47 -14.66 -21.15
CA SER A 50 16.33 -15.36 -20.18
C SER A 50 17.80 -15.02 -20.41
N SER A 51 18.63 -15.07 -19.35
CA SER A 51 20.10 -14.97 -19.48
C SER A 51 20.69 -16.02 -20.44
N GLU A 52 19.98 -17.12 -20.64
CA GLU A 52 20.34 -18.21 -21.55
C GLU A 52 20.06 -17.84 -23.02
N GLU A 53 18.96 -17.14 -23.32
CA GLU A 53 18.68 -16.61 -24.66
C GLU A 53 19.68 -15.53 -25.08
N ILE A 54 20.11 -14.69 -24.13
CA ILE A 54 21.14 -13.66 -24.35
C ILE A 54 22.50 -14.31 -24.62
N ASN A 55 22.89 -15.31 -23.82
CA ASN A 55 24.12 -16.06 -24.04
C ASN A 55 24.08 -16.83 -25.36
N ASN A 56 22.95 -17.43 -25.73
CA ASN A 56 22.79 -18.14 -27.01
C ASN A 56 22.84 -17.18 -28.22
N TYR A 57 22.29 -15.96 -28.09
CA TYR A 57 22.41 -14.92 -29.11
C TYR A 57 23.88 -14.45 -29.27
N LEU A 58 24.58 -14.19 -28.15
CA LEU A 58 25.99 -13.82 -28.15
C LEU A 58 26.89 -14.94 -28.72
N LEU A 59 26.65 -16.20 -28.35
CA LEU A 59 27.39 -17.36 -28.86
C LEU A 59 27.14 -17.63 -30.35
N LYS A 60 25.91 -17.43 -30.84
CA LYS A 60 25.61 -17.47 -32.29
C LYS A 60 26.38 -16.40 -33.06
N LYS A 61 26.53 -15.20 -32.48
CA LYS A 61 27.23 -14.08 -33.12
C LYS A 61 28.75 -14.31 -33.16
N ILE A 62 29.34 -14.81 -32.07
CA ILE A 62 30.78 -15.16 -32.01
C ILE A 62 31.14 -16.33 -32.96
N LYS A 63 30.23 -17.30 -33.15
CA LYS A 63 30.44 -18.40 -34.13
C LYS A 63 30.31 -17.97 -35.59
N ASN A 64 29.58 -16.90 -35.87
CA ASN A 64 29.35 -16.41 -37.24
C ASN A 64 30.38 -15.37 -37.72
N ASP A 65 31.28 -14.88 -36.85
CA ASP A 65 32.42 -14.02 -37.20
C ASP A 65 33.52 -14.73 -38.04
N GLY A 66 33.25 -15.96 -38.51
CA GLY A 66 34.07 -16.65 -39.51
C GLY A 66 33.72 -16.32 -40.96
N THR A 67 32.63 -15.59 -41.22
CA THR A 67 32.21 -15.22 -42.58
C THR A 67 32.04 -13.71 -42.69
N ASN A 68 32.95 -13.11 -43.46
CA ASN A 68 33.00 -11.70 -43.82
C ASN A 68 31.68 -11.19 -44.42
N ASP A 69 30.86 -10.50 -43.64
CA ASP A 69 29.91 -9.52 -44.17
C ASP A 69 29.85 -8.30 -43.25
N GLU A 70 30.21 -7.15 -43.82
CA GLU A 70 30.09 -5.83 -43.22
C GLU A 70 28.60 -5.47 -43.07
N MET A 71 28.09 -5.49 -41.84
CA MET A 71 26.75 -4.98 -41.52
C MET A 71 26.73 -4.31 -40.14
N ASP A 72 26.19 -3.09 -40.11
CA ASP A 72 26.04 -2.13 -39.01
C ASP A 72 26.24 -2.67 -37.57
N VAL A 73 27.36 -2.26 -36.98
CA VAL A 73 27.72 -2.50 -35.58
C VAL A 73 26.95 -1.53 -34.67
N GLU A 74 25.65 -1.73 -34.47
CA GLU A 74 24.92 -0.97 -33.45
C GLU A 74 24.87 -1.68 -32.09
N ASN A 75 25.63 -1.11 -31.15
CA ASN A 75 25.36 -0.98 -29.71
C ASN A 75 25.33 -2.23 -28.81
N VAL A 76 26.47 -2.93 -28.67
CA VAL A 76 26.72 -3.77 -27.48
C VAL A 76 27.74 -3.06 -26.57
N TYR A 77 27.28 -2.54 -25.43
CA TYR A 77 28.14 -1.93 -24.42
C TYR A 77 28.56 -2.98 -23.38
N LEU A 78 29.86 -3.32 -23.36
CA LEU A 78 30.43 -4.13 -22.28
C LEU A 78 30.77 -3.21 -21.11
N ILE A 79 30.01 -3.31 -20.02
CA ILE A 79 30.32 -2.60 -18.76
C ILE A 79 31.14 -3.56 -17.88
N PRO A 80 32.45 -3.34 -17.72
CA PRO A 80 33.27 -4.19 -16.87
C PRO A 80 32.88 -3.97 -15.40
N HIS A 81 32.65 -5.07 -14.68
CA HIS A 81 32.38 -5.05 -13.24
C HIS A 81 33.48 -5.78 -12.47
N SER A 82 33.81 -5.26 -11.31
CA SER A 82 34.65 -5.97 -10.35
C SER A 82 33.88 -7.16 -9.76
N SER A 83 34.56 -8.30 -9.54
CA SER A 83 34.01 -9.43 -8.76
C SER A 83 33.80 -9.09 -7.27
N LYS A 84 34.37 -7.96 -6.82
CA LYS A 84 34.19 -7.45 -5.46
C LYS A 84 33.10 -6.37 -5.45
N PRO A 85 31.96 -6.58 -4.77
CA PRO A 85 30.92 -5.57 -4.64
C PRO A 85 31.43 -4.35 -3.89
N VAL A 86 31.01 -3.16 -4.32
CA VAL A 86 31.33 -1.90 -3.65
C VAL A 86 30.54 -1.79 -2.35
N ASN A 87 31.19 -1.38 -1.25
CA ASN A 87 30.51 -1.12 0.01
C ASN A 87 29.59 0.11 -0.14
N GLU A 88 28.30 -0.09 0.15
CA GLU A 88 27.31 0.98 0.09
C GLU A 88 27.32 1.89 1.33
N TYR A 89 27.85 1.44 2.47
CA TYR A 89 27.84 2.20 3.73
C TYR A 89 28.91 3.29 3.74
N PHE A 90 28.51 4.52 4.08
CA PHE A 90 29.43 5.66 4.23
C PHE A 90 30.28 5.93 2.99
N ASN A 91 29.70 5.70 1.81
CA ASN A 91 30.38 5.85 0.53
C ASN A 91 29.78 7.03 -0.26
N PRO A 92 30.29 8.26 -0.07
CA PRO A 92 29.76 9.44 -0.76
C PRO A 92 29.95 9.38 -2.28
N LYS A 93 30.91 8.58 -2.76
CA LYS A 93 31.18 8.41 -4.20
C LYS A 93 30.15 7.53 -4.90
N LEU A 94 29.40 6.71 -4.16
CA LEU A 94 28.47 5.75 -4.75
C LEU A 94 27.34 6.45 -5.49
N LEU A 95 26.54 7.27 -4.80
CA LEU A 95 25.41 7.96 -5.43
C LEU A 95 25.87 9.04 -6.43
N ALA A 96 26.97 9.73 -6.13
CA ALA A 96 27.57 10.68 -7.07
C ALA A 96 28.01 10.01 -8.37
N GLY A 97 28.62 8.82 -8.29
CA GLY A 97 29.06 8.05 -9.47
C GLY A 97 27.93 7.34 -10.21
N LEU A 98 26.86 6.92 -9.50
CA LEU A 98 25.67 6.33 -10.13
C LEU A 98 24.82 7.37 -10.88
N TYR A 99 24.82 8.61 -10.40
CA TYR A 99 23.99 9.68 -10.95
C TYR A 99 24.82 10.94 -11.26
N PRO A 100 25.77 10.87 -12.21
CA PRO A 100 26.60 12.03 -12.55
C PRO A 100 25.78 13.20 -13.10
N THR A 101 24.61 12.96 -13.68
CA THR A 101 23.68 14.00 -14.13
C THR A 101 22.94 14.70 -12.98
N LEU A 102 22.78 14.03 -11.84
CA LEU A 102 22.15 14.60 -10.64
C LEU A 102 23.20 15.26 -9.71
N PHE A 103 24.43 14.73 -9.71
CA PHE A 103 25.57 15.21 -8.93
C PHE A 103 26.72 15.63 -9.86
N CYS A 104 26.47 16.63 -10.71
CA CYS A 104 27.39 17.05 -11.79
C CYS A 104 28.82 17.40 -11.37
N TYR A 105 29.03 17.83 -10.13
CA TYR A 105 30.35 18.13 -9.59
C TYR A 105 30.97 16.98 -8.79
N GLY A 106 30.31 15.82 -8.72
CA GLY A 106 30.70 14.71 -7.85
C GLY A 106 30.54 15.01 -6.35
N LEU A 107 29.83 16.10 -6.01
CA LEU A 107 29.63 16.62 -4.66
C LEU A 107 28.15 16.62 -4.28
N GLY A 108 27.86 16.74 -2.98
CA GLY A 108 26.50 16.87 -2.47
C GLY A 108 25.76 15.55 -2.28
N ALA A 109 26.40 14.41 -2.55
CA ALA A 109 25.84 13.10 -2.23
C ALA A 109 25.72 12.88 -0.69
N PRO A 110 24.83 11.98 -0.25
CA PRO A 110 24.75 11.60 1.15
C PRO A 110 26.01 10.96 1.74
N GLU A 111 26.08 11.04 3.07
CA GLU A 111 27.15 10.42 3.88
C GLU A 111 28.57 10.93 3.62
N ASP A 112 28.69 12.12 3.02
CA ASP A 112 29.96 12.84 2.94
C ASP A 112 30.41 13.30 4.33
N ARG A 113 31.47 12.65 4.83
CA ARG A 113 32.08 12.94 6.14
C ARG A 113 32.91 14.22 6.16
N THR A 114 33.17 14.84 5.01
CA THR A 114 33.87 16.13 4.94
C THR A 114 32.94 17.31 5.28
N ARG A 115 31.63 17.08 5.34
CA ARG A 115 30.64 18.11 5.68
C ARG A 115 30.81 18.56 7.15
N PRO A 116 30.72 19.86 7.47
CA PRO A 116 30.82 20.36 8.85
C PRO A 116 29.74 19.82 9.79
N LEU A 117 28.54 19.57 9.26
CA LEU A 117 27.41 19.01 9.99
C LEU A 117 27.11 17.60 9.50
N THR A 118 27.05 16.65 10.43
CA THR A 118 26.57 15.30 10.15
C THR A 118 25.07 15.34 9.86
N ILE A 119 24.68 14.95 8.65
CA ILE A 119 23.27 14.84 8.25
C ILE A 119 22.90 13.36 8.16
N ASN A 120 21.80 12.97 8.81
CA ASN A 120 21.27 11.61 8.69
C ASN A 120 20.90 11.30 7.23
N LEU A 121 21.21 10.09 6.76
CA LEU A 121 20.96 9.66 5.38
C LEU A 121 19.49 9.89 4.95
N ARG A 122 18.51 9.54 5.79
CA ARG A 122 17.09 9.69 5.46
C ARG A 122 16.70 11.16 5.33
N GLU A 123 17.16 12.01 6.25
CA GLU A 123 16.95 13.47 6.19
C GLU A 123 17.56 14.07 4.93
N HIS A 124 18.77 13.64 4.58
CA HIS A 124 19.44 14.16 3.40
C HIS A 124 18.75 13.72 2.10
N ILE A 125 18.26 12.48 2.02
CA ILE A 125 17.43 12.03 0.88
C ILE A 125 16.17 12.88 0.76
N ARG A 126 15.47 13.19 1.87
CA ARG A 126 14.30 14.07 1.84
C ARG A 126 14.63 15.47 1.34
N TYR A 127 15.75 16.02 1.80
CA TYR A 127 16.23 17.31 1.33
C TYR A 127 16.48 17.28 -0.19
N LEU A 128 17.17 16.24 -0.70
CA LEU A 128 17.42 16.05 -2.13
C LEU A 128 16.13 15.97 -2.96
N LEU A 129 15.10 15.28 -2.46
CA LEU A 129 13.79 15.19 -3.11
C LEU A 129 12.96 16.48 -3.01
N SER A 130 13.36 17.42 -2.17
CA SER A 130 12.70 18.72 -1.98
C SER A 130 13.32 19.83 -2.84
N TYR A 131 14.23 19.50 -3.76
CA TYR A 131 14.86 20.49 -4.63
C TYR A 131 13.83 21.19 -5.50
N ASN A 132 13.98 22.51 -5.64
CA ASN A 132 13.07 23.33 -6.43
C ASN A 132 13.03 22.94 -7.92
N ASP A 133 14.18 22.49 -8.45
CA ASP A 133 14.30 22.02 -9.84
C ASP A 133 13.78 20.58 -10.06
N ARG A 134 13.44 19.87 -8.97
CA ARG A 134 12.82 18.53 -8.96
C ARG A 134 13.62 17.43 -9.65
N ARG A 135 14.85 17.70 -10.07
CA ARG A 135 15.65 16.78 -10.90
C ARG A 135 15.87 15.41 -10.24
N LEU A 136 15.84 15.35 -8.90
CA LEU A 136 15.95 14.10 -8.15
C LEU A 136 14.63 13.32 -8.08
N GLU A 137 13.48 13.98 -7.96
CA GLU A 137 12.18 13.28 -7.93
C GLU A 137 11.77 12.78 -9.32
N THR A 138 12.14 13.51 -10.38
CA THR A 138 11.78 13.19 -11.77
C THR A 138 12.73 12.18 -12.42
N ASN A 139 13.86 11.86 -11.77
CA ASN A 139 14.74 10.82 -12.28
C ASN A 139 14.06 9.44 -12.18
N HIS A 140 14.07 8.71 -13.29
CA HIS A 140 13.34 7.45 -13.45
C HIS A 140 13.71 6.35 -12.43
N SER A 141 14.89 6.39 -11.82
CA SER A 141 15.38 5.32 -10.93
C SER A 141 15.87 5.80 -9.55
N PHE A 142 16.19 7.09 -9.40
CA PHE A 142 16.80 7.62 -8.17
C PHE A 142 16.00 7.26 -6.91
N ILE A 143 14.69 7.55 -6.90
CA ILE A 143 13.82 7.27 -5.74
C ILE A 143 13.79 5.78 -5.38
N PHE A 144 13.77 4.90 -6.38
CA PHE A 144 13.74 3.46 -6.19
C PHE A 144 15.09 2.93 -5.69
N VAL A 145 16.20 3.45 -6.21
CA VAL A 145 17.54 3.05 -5.77
C VAL A 145 17.81 3.46 -4.33
N VAL A 146 17.49 4.70 -3.94
CA VAL A 146 17.68 5.14 -2.56
C VAL A 146 16.71 4.45 -1.60
N PHE A 147 15.48 4.17 -2.02
CA PHE A 147 14.53 3.39 -1.23
C PHE A 147 15.00 1.95 -1.00
N ASN A 148 15.42 1.26 -2.07
CA ASN A 148 15.99 -0.08 -1.97
C ASN A 148 17.25 -0.10 -1.10
N LEU A 149 18.10 0.92 -1.18
CA LEU A 149 19.26 1.07 -0.31
C LEU A 149 18.84 1.13 1.16
N LEU A 150 17.85 1.96 1.50
CA LEU A 150 17.34 2.04 2.88
C LEU A 150 16.74 0.70 3.35
N GLN A 151 15.94 0.03 2.51
CA GLN A 151 15.36 -1.27 2.85
C GLN A 151 16.42 -2.36 3.08
N ARG A 152 17.43 -2.45 2.20
CA ARG A 152 18.54 -3.41 2.37
C ARG A 152 19.31 -3.14 3.66
N ARG A 153 19.60 -1.88 3.96
CA ARG A 153 20.30 -1.52 5.19
C ARG A 153 19.50 -1.87 6.44
N ASP A 154 18.20 -1.59 6.45
CA ASP A 154 17.30 -1.98 7.54
C ASP A 154 17.27 -3.51 7.69
N ALA A 155 17.13 -4.25 6.60
CA ALA A 155 17.12 -5.71 6.60
C ALA A 155 18.43 -6.31 7.15
N CYS A 156 19.58 -5.81 6.68
CA CYS A 156 20.90 -6.20 7.16
C CYS A 156 21.07 -5.93 8.66
N PHE A 157 20.70 -4.73 9.10
CA PHE A 157 20.78 -4.33 10.51
C PHE A 157 19.90 -5.22 11.40
N HIS A 158 18.65 -5.44 11.01
CA HIS A 158 17.73 -6.28 11.79
C HIS A 158 18.09 -7.77 11.75
N ALA A 159 18.63 -8.28 10.65
CA ALA A 159 19.19 -9.63 10.59
C ALA A 159 20.35 -9.79 11.59
N GLN A 160 21.24 -8.80 11.66
CA GLN A 160 22.33 -8.79 12.63
C GLN A 160 21.82 -8.77 14.07
N LEU A 161 20.85 -7.91 14.37
CA LEU A 161 20.26 -7.83 15.71
C LEU A 161 19.58 -9.13 16.13
N ILE A 162 18.80 -9.75 15.25
CA ILE A 162 18.10 -11.00 15.56
C ILE A 162 19.10 -12.13 15.79
N ALA A 163 20.20 -12.18 15.04
CA ALA A 163 21.26 -13.19 15.24
C ALA A 163 21.91 -13.12 16.63
N THR A 164 21.87 -11.97 17.31
CA THR A 164 22.34 -11.85 18.70
C THR A 164 21.38 -12.47 19.73
N LYS A 165 20.12 -12.73 19.36
CA LYS A 165 19.09 -13.13 20.33
C LYS A 165 19.14 -14.63 20.66
N PRO A 166 18.90 -15.04 21.92
CA PRO A 166 18.96 -16.45 22.33
C PRO A 166 18.04 -17.37 21.50
N TYR A 167 16.83 -16.92 21.19
CA TYR A 167 15.85 -17.69 20.40
C TYR A 167 16.29 -17.91 18.95
N PHE A 168 17.12 -17.02 18.38
CA PHE A 168 17.68 -17.23 17.04
C PHE A 168 18.81 -18.27 17.12
N ARG A 169 19.72 -18.08 18.08
CA ARG A 169 20.86 -18.98 18.30
C ARG A 169 20.41 -20.42 18.53
N SER A 170 19.35 -20.63 19.32
CA SER A 170 18.78 -21.96 19.55
C SER A 170 18.15 -22.59 18.30
N SER A 171 17.72 -21.79 17.31
CA SER A 171 17.16 -22.28 16.05
C SER A 171 18.16 -22.38 14.90
N ALA A 172 19.38 -21.87 15.05
CA ALA A 172 20.32 -21.72 13.94
C ALA A 172 20.71 -23.06 13.30
N GLN A 173 21.02 -24.08 14.10
CA GLN A 173 21.38 -25.40 13.56
C GLN A 173 20.23 -26.02 12.76
N GLU A 174 18.99 -25.93 13.25
CA GLU A 174 17.81 -26.42 12.55
C GLU A 174 17.57 -25.68 11.22
N ILE A 175 17.69 -24.35 11.22
CA ILE A 175 17.54 -23.54 10.00
C ILE A 175 18.62 -23.88 8.98
N HIS A 176 19.86 -24.09 9.44
CA HIS A 176 20.97 -24.47 8.57
C HIS A 176 20.77 -25.86 7.94
N SER A 177 20.15 -26.80 8.67
CA SER A 177 19.88 -28.16 8.18
C SER A 177 18.80 -28.24 7.09
N LEU A 178 18.04 -27.16 6.85
CA LEU A 178 17.00 -27.14 5.82
C LEU A 178 17.57 -27.42 4.44
N ASN A 179 16.88 -28.28 3.71
CA ASN A 179 17.22 -28.65 2.35
C ASN A 179 16.06 -28.43 1.39
N THR A 180 16.31 -28.64 0.10
CA THR A 180 15.33 -28.44 -0.96
C THR A 180 14.14 -29.40 -0.82
N SER A 181 14.37 -30.65 -0.41
CA SER A 181 13.32 -31.66 -0.22
C SER A 181 12.34 -31.32 0.92
N ASP A 182 12.79 -30.61 1.96
CA ASP A 182 11.93 -30.10 3.03
C ASP A 182 10.88 -29.12 2.49
N ILE A 183 11.26 -28.32 1.49
CA ILE A 183 10.39 -27.33 0.88
C ILE A 183 9.49 -27.96 -0.19
N GLU A 184 10.01 -28.90 -0.98
CA GLU A 184 9.22 -29.68 -1.93
C GLU A 184 8.09 -30.42 -1.21
N THR A 185 8.41 -31.05 -0.09
CA THR A 185 7.40 -31.70 0.78
C THR A 185 6.37 -30.70 1.28
N ALA A 186 6.79 -29.48 1.64
CA ALA A 186 5.85 -28.44 2.03
C ALA A 186 4.94 -28.02 0.87
N LEU A 187 5.50 -27.78 -0.33
CA LEU A 187 4.79 -27.45 -1.57
C LEU A 187 3.80 -28.54 -1.98
N GLU A 188 4.17 -29.81 -1.93
CA GLU A 188 3.26 -30.93 -2.21
C GLU A 188 2.09 -30.96 -1.24
N ASN A 189 2.35 -30.79 0.06
CA ASN A 189 1.30 -30.76 1.09
C ASN A 189 0.37 -29.56 0.92
N ILE A 190 0.87 -28.43 0.41
CA ILE A 190 0.05 -27.25 0.07
C ILE A 190 -0.89 -27.59 -1.08
N SER A 191 -0.34 -28.13 -2.17
CA SER A 191 -1.12 -28.53 -3.36
C SER A 191 -2.19 -29.58 -3.01
N ARG A 192 -1.92 -30.46 -2.05
CA ARG A 192 -2.87 -31.46 -1.53
C ARG A 192 -3.78 -30.93 -0.42
N ARG A 193 -3.65 -29.67 0.00
CA ARG A 193 -4.39 -29.03 1.12
C ARG A 193 -4.22 -29.71 2.47
N THR A 194 -3.14 -30.44 2.65
CA THR A 194 -2.76 -31.13 3.90
C THR A 194 -1.68 -30.38 4.68
N TYR A 195 -1.26 -29.20 4.21
CA TYR A 195 -0.23 -28.40 4.88
C TYR A 195 -0.67 -27.95 6.27
N ASN A 196 0.14 -28.30 7.26
CA ASN A 196 0.04 -27.81 8.62
C ASN A 196 1.34 -27.09 8.99
N LYS A 197 1.26 -25.88 9.58
CA LYS A 197 2.44 -25.13 10.06
C LYS A 197 3.32 -25.93 11.04
N GLY A 198 2.76 -26.94 11.70
CA GLY A 198 3.48 -27.84 12.60
C GLY A 198 4.26 -28.97 11.91
N SER A 199 4.10 -29.19 10.60
CA SER A 199 4.70 -30.34 9.89
C SER A 199 6.23 -30.25 9.80
N ASN A 200 6.78 -29.05 9.58
CA ASN A 200 8.22 -28.80 9.59
C ASN A 200 8.54 -27.60 10.49
N LYS A 201 8.99 -27.90 11.72
CA LYS A 201 9.32 -26.89 12.73
C LYS A 201 10.47 -25.98 12.31
N ALA A 202 11.47 -26.52 11.60
CA ALA A 202 12.62 -25.74 11.12
C ALA A 202 12.20 -24.71 10.06
N LEU A 203 11.35 -25.13 9.12
CA LEU A 203 10.77 -24.26 8.09
C LEU A 203 9.88 -23.19 8.71
N GLY A 204 9.06 -23.55 9.71
CA GLY A 204 8.29 -22.60 10.50
C GLY A 204 9.16 -21.55 11.21
N LYS A 205 10.29 -21.98 11.80
CA LYS A 205 11.28 -21.08 12.42
C LYS A 205 11.90 -20.13 11.39
N LEU A 206 12.32 -20.64 10.22
CA LEU A 206 12.84 -19.82 9.12
C LEU A 206 11.84 -18.73 8.71
N VAL A 207 10.59 -19.11 8.43
CA VAL A 207 9.54 -18.16 8.02
C VAL A 207 9.27 -17.13 9.12
N ASN A 208 9.31 -17.51 10.39
CA ASN A 208 9.13 -16.58 11.50
C ASN A 208 10.29 -15.56 11.59
N HIS A 209 11.53 -15.98 11.36
CA HIS A 209 12.66 -15.04 11.33
C HIS A 209 12.61 -14.09 10.13
N ILE A 210 12.19 -14.58 8.95
CA ILE A 210 11.95 -13.74 7.77
C ILE A 210 10.90 -12.66 8.09
N LYS A 211 9.76 -13.06 8.69
CA LYS A 211 8.72 -12.12 9.15
C LYS A 211 9.24 -11.12 10.18
N THR A 212 10.10 -11.56 11.08
CA THR A 212 10.67 -10.70 12.13
C THR A 212 11.56 -9.61 11.53
N ILE A 213 12.41 -9.95 10.55
CA ILE A 213 13.21 -8.96 9.81
C ILE A 213 12.30 -8.03 9.01
N GLY A 214 11.42 -8.61 8.19
CA GLY A 214 10.52 -7.85 7.33
C GLY A 214 9.64 -6.88 8.09
N GLY A 215 9.14 -7.27 9.28
CA GLY A 215 8.35 -6.41 10.15
C GLY A 215 9.03 -5.11 10.58
N ARG A 216 10.35 -5.00 10.38
CA ARG A 216 11.16 -3.80 10.67
C ARG A 216 11.65 -3.05 9.43
N VAL A 217 11.38 -3.57 8.23
CA VAL A 217 11.75 -2.93 6.97
C VAL A 217 10.55 -2.15 6.44
N MET A 218 10.75 -0.86 6.17
CA MET A 218 9.68 0.02 5.68
C MET A 218 9.09 -0.50 4.37
N GLY A 219 7.77 -0.36 4.22
CA GLY A 219 7.06 -0.75 3.01
C GLY A 219 6.95 -2.26 2.77
N SER A 220 7.46 -3.12 3.64
CA SER A 220 7.30 -4.56 3.46
C SER A 220 5.88 -5.02 3.81
N ALA A 221 5.43 -6.11 3.19
CA ALA A 221 4.15 -6.73 3.56
C ALA A 221 4.07 -7.11 5.05
N TYR A 222 5.22 -7.44 5.66
CA TYR A 222 5.31 -7.82 7.07
C TYR A 222 5.21 -6.62 8.00
N SER A 223 5.72 -5.44 7.62
CA SER A 223 5.63 -4.24 8.45
C SER A 223 4.18 -3.77 8.59
N ARG A 224 3.35 -3.96 7.55
CA ARG A 224 1.91 -3.65 7.59
C ARG A 224 1.11 -4.55 8.53
N THR A 225 1.62 -5.74 8.88
CA THR A 225 0.93 -6.65 9.82
C THR A 225 0.75 -6.04 11.20
N SER A 226 1.60 -5.09 11.62
CA SER A 226 1.44 -4.37 12.90
C SER A 226 0.19 -3.48 12.92
N LEU A 227 -0.23 -2.94 11.77
CA LEU A 227 -1.43 -2.11 11.66
C LEU A 227 -2.70 -2.87 12.04
N ARG A 228 -2.73 -4.19 11.79
CA ARG A 228 -3.81 -5.07 12.27
C ARG A 228 -3.85 -5.12 13.80
N THR A 229 -2.68 -5.23 14.43
CA THR A 229 -2.58 -5.20 15.89
C THR A 229 -3.01 -3.85 16.46
N HIS A 230 -2.67 -2.74 15.78
CA HIS A 230 -3.12 -1.40 16.15
C HIS A 230 -4.64 -1.27 16.05
N LEU A 231 -5.24 -1.74 14.95
CA LEU A 231 -6.69 -1.77 14.78
C LEU A 231 -7.38 -2.56 15.90
N HIS A 232 -6.86 -3.75 16.25
CA HIS A 232 -7.41 -4.55 17.35
C HIS A 232 -7.27 -3.84 18.70
N ALA A 233 -6.13 -3.20 18.97
CA ALA A 233 -5.91 -2.43 20.19
C ALA A 233 -6.88 -1.24 20.29
N MET A 234 -7.15 -0.57 19.18
CA MET A 234 -8.16 0.49 19.12
C MET A 234 -9.57 -0.05 19.35
N ILE A 235 -9.94 -1.18 18.74
CA ILE A 235 -11.26 -1.78 18.98
C ILE A 235 -11.44 -2.14 20.47
N PHE A 236 -10.38 -2.68 21.08
CA PHE A 236 -10.40 -3.03 22.50
C PHE A 236 -10.54 -1.81 23.41
N ASN A 237 -9.81 -0.72 23.13
CA ASN A 237 -9.80 0.47 23.99
C ASN A 237 -10.92 1.48 23.69
N GLN A 238 -11.29 1.65 22.42
CA GLN A 238 -12.20 2.69 21.93
C GLN A 238 -13.56 2.17 21.48
N SER A 239 -13.80 0.86 21.54
CA SER A 239 -14.98 0.16 21.02
C SER A 239 -15.00 -0.04 19.50
N LEU A 240 -16.12 -0.56 19.00
CA LEU A 240 -16.29 -0.97 17.61
C LEU A 240 -16.41 0.23 16.66
N PRO A 241 -15.86 0.16 15.43
CA PRO A 241 -16.02 1.23 14.45
C PRO A 241 -17.49 1.42 14.04
N ASN A 242 -17.94 2.68 13.99
CA ASN A 242 -19.31 3.03 13.66
C ASN A 242 -19.47 3.68 12.28
N ILE A 243 -18.36 4.08 11.66
CA ILE A 243 -18.36 4.60 10.30
C ILE A 243 -17.30 3.83 9.52
N PHE A 244 -17.62 3.53 8.28
CA PHE A 244 -16.65 3.14 7.27
C PHE A 244 -16.63 4.22 6.20
N LEU A 245 -15.45 4.66 5.81
CA LEU A 245 -15.27 5.72 4.82
C LEU A 245 -14.12 5.37 3.88
N THR A 246 -14.36 5.46 2.58
CA THR A 246 -13.30 5.38 1.55
C THR A 246 -13.14 6.72 0.86
N LEU A 247 -11.92 7.23 0.78
CA LEU A 247 -11.57 8.42 0.01
C LEU A 247 -10.60 8.01 -1.10
N ASN A 248 -10.87 8.44 -2.33
CA ASN A 248 -10.04 8.15 -3.49
C ASN A 248 -9.74 9.46 -4.23
N PRO A 249 -8.87 10.34 -3.74
CA PRO A 249 -8.59 11.61 -4.40
C PRO A 249 -8.16 11.46 -5.86
N ALA A 250 -8.83 12.17 -6.77
CA ALA A 250 -8.55 12.09 -8.21
C ALA A 250 -7.30 12.88 -8.60
N ASP A 251 -6.10 12.32 -8.40
CA ASP A 251 -4.82 12.96 -8.72
C ASP A 251 -4.69 13.38 -10.20
N ILE A 252 -5.00 12.50 -11.16
CA ILE A 252 -4.93 12.79 -12.62
C ILE A 252 -5.85 13.94 -13.02
N HIS A 253 -6.97 14.12 -12.33
CA HIS A 253 -7.97 15.13 -12.65
C HIS A 253 -7.92 16.34 -11.71
N SER A 254 -6.98 16.40 -10.78
CA SER A 254 -6.87 17.47 -9.80
C SER A 254 -5.94 18.59 -10.30
N PRO A 255 -6.44 19.83 -10.49
CA PRO A 255 -5.59 20.99 -10.77
C PRO A 255 -4.56 21.23 -9.65
N VAL A 256 -4.92 20.91 -8.41
CA VAL A 256 -4.02 21.04 -7.25
C VAL A 256 -2.85 20.05 -7.37
N ALA A 257 -3.10 18.82 -7.82
CA ALA A 257 -2.04 17.83 -8.04
C ALA A 257 -1.08 18.28 -9.16
N LEU A 258 -1.60 18.82 -10.26
CA LEU A 258 -0.79 19.39 -11.33
C LEU A 258 0.05 20.59 -10.85
N TYR A 259 -0.54 21.47 -10.03
CA TYR A 259 0.19 22.58 -9.41
C TYR A 259 1.35 22.06 -8.54
N PHE A 260 1.10 21.04 -7.72
CA PHE A 260 2.16 20.38 -6.96
C PHE A 260 3.23 19.76 -7.86
N ALA A 261 2.88 19.26 -9.05
CA ALA A 261 3.81 18.74 -10.05
C ALA A 261 4.55 19.82 -10.85
N GLY A 262 4.35 21.11 -10.54
CA GLY A 262 5.07 22.23 -11.16
C GLY A 262 4.40 22.82 -12.41
N VAL A 263 3.17 22.41 -12.73
CA VAL A 263 2.38 23.08 -13.77
C VAL A 263 2.01 24.46 -13.26
N LYS A 264 2.32 25.50 -14.05
CA LYS A 264 2.00 26.90 -13.71
C LYS A 264 0.50 27.13 -13.86
N LEU A 265 -0.23 26.95 -12.76
CA LEU A 265 -1.66 27.16 -12.66
C LEU A 265 -1.96 28.26 -11.65
N ASP A 266 -2.86 29.16 -12.01
CA ASP A 266 -3.56 30.01 -11.05
C ASP A 266 -4.72 29.18 -10.48
N LEU A 267 -4.58 28.71 -9.24
CA LEU A 267 -5.58 27.85 -8.60
C LEU A 267 -6.90 28.58 -8.29
N ASP A 268 -6.94 29.91 -8.34
CA ASP A 268 -8.17 30.68 -8.17
C ASP A 268 -8.90 30.88 -9.51
N ASN A 269 -8.20 30.67 -10.64
CA ASN A 269 -8.72 30.94 -11.98
C ASN A 269 -8.15 29.99 -13.05
N VAL A 270 -8.32 28.67 -12.85
CA VAL A 270 -7.83 27.66 -13.80
C VAL A 270 -8.64 27.70 -15.09
N GLN A 271 -7.96 27.91 -16.22
CA GLN A 271 -8.58 27.84 -17.55
C GLN A 271 -8.56 26.41 -18.09
N ALA A 272 -9.59 26.02 -18.85
CA ALA A 272 -9.73 24.66 -19.37
C ALA A 272 -8.59 24.28 -20.31
N GLU A 273 -8.11 25.23 -21.10
CA GLU A 273 -6.99 25.07 -22.02
C GLU A 273 -5.67 24.74 -21.30
N GLN A 274 -5.51 25.17 -20.04
CA GLN A 274 -4.32 24.91 -19.23
C GLN A 274 -4.28 23.48 -18.68
N LEU A 275 -5.43 22.80 -18.57
CA LEU A 275 -5.52 21.48 -17.94
C LEU A 275 -5.15 20.31 -18.85
N MET A 276 -4.84 20.60 -20.12
CA MET A 276 -4.42 19.60 -21.11
C MET A 276 -5.43 18.44 -21.23
N ASN A 277 -5.09 17.39 -21.97
CA ASN A 277 -5.90 16.16 -22.00
C ASN A 277 -5.55 15.21 -20.84
N ALA A 278 -6.42 14.22 -20.59
CA ALA A 278 -6.25 13.28 -19.48
C ALA A 278 -4.93 12.49 -19.54
N TYR A 279 -4.49 12.09 -20.73
CA TYR A 279 -3.24 11.37 -20.92
C TYR A 279 -2.03 12.23 -20.50
N LYS A 280 -1.98 13.49 -20.94
CA LYS A 280 -0.90 14.41 -20.59
C LYS A 280 -0.84 14.70 -19.09
N ARG A 281 -1.99 14.83 -18.44
CA ARG A 281 -2.06 14.94 -16.98
C ARG A 281 -1.51 13.69 -16.29
N ALA A 282 -1.91 12.50 -16.73
CA ALA A 282 -1.41 11.25 -16.17
C ALA A 282 0.10 11.11 -16.34
N GLU A 283 0.65 11.48 -17.50
CA GLU A 283 2.09 11.50 -17.76
C GLU A 283 2.83 12.44 -16.78
N ILE A 284 2.29 13.65 -16.54
CA ILE A 284 2.87 14.62 -15.59
C ILE A 284 2.83 14.07 -14.16
N ILE A 285 1.69 13.55 -13.71
CA ILE A 285 1.51 13.00 -12.36
C ILE A 285 2.43 11.81 -12.12
N ALA A 286 2.56 10.91 -13.10
CA ALA A 286 3.46 9.76 -13.02
C ALA A 286 4.94 10.17 -12.97
N SER A 287 5.31 11.26 -13.66
CA SER A 287 6.67 11.79 -13.68
C SER A 287 7.08 12.55 -12.41
N HIS A 288 6.13 12.90 -11.54
CA HIS A 288 6.38 13.66 -10.31
C HIS A 288 5.84 12.92 -9.06
N PRO A 289 6.41 11.75 -8.72
CA PRO A 289 5.89 10.91 -7.63
C PRO A 289 5.92 11.58 -6.25
N VAL A 290 6.93 12.41 -5.96
CA VAL A 290 7.03 13.12 -4.67
C VAL A 290 5.99 14.24 -4.59
N ALA A 291 5.79 15.00 -5.67
CA ALA A 291 4.68 15.95 -5.78
C ALA A 291 3.30 15.30 -5.59
N THR A 292 3.04 14.18 -6.25
CA THR A 292 1.77 13.46 -6.17
C THR A 292 1.52 12.91 -4.77
N ALA A 293 2.55 12.33 -4.14
CA ALA A 293 2.46 11.90 -2.74
C ALA A 293 2.22 13.08 -1.78
N LYS A 294 2.80 14.25 -2.07
CA LYS A 294 2.57 15.48 -1.29
C LYS A 294 1.14 15.96 -1.39
N PHE A 295 0.60 16.02 -2.60
CA PHE A 295 -0.81 16.36 -2.85
C PHE A 295 -1.73 15.44 -2.05
N PHE A 296 -1.54 14.12 -2.19
CA PHE A 296 -2.35 13.14 -1.48
C PHE A 296 -2.27 13.35 0.05
N HIS A 297 -1.06 13.45 0.59
CA HIS A 297 -0.85 13.62 2.03
C HIS A 297 -1.52 14.89 2.57
N ILE A 298 -1.33 16.02 1.89
CA ILE A 298 -1.91 17.31 2.30
C ILE A 298 -3.44 17.26 2.21
N LEU A 299 -4.00 16.73 1.12
CA LEU A 299 -5.45 16.66 0.95
C LEU A 299 -6.10 15.76 2.01
N ILE A 300 -5.57 14.56 2.21
CA ILE A 300 -6.09 13.64 3.22
C ILE A 300 -5.95 14.24 4.62
N SER A 301 -4.80 14.80 4.97
CA SER A 301 -4.60 15.42 6.29
C SER A 301 -5.60 16.55 6.53
N ASN A 302 -5.83 17.41 5.55
CA ASN A 302 -6.83 18.48 5.66
C ASN A 302 -8.26 17.92 5.82
N ILE A 303 -8.64 16.87 5.07
CA ILE A 303 -9.95 16.23 5.24
C ILE A 303 -10.09 15.66 6.65
N LEU A 304 -9.06 14.97 7.16
CA LEU A 304 -9.07 14.40 8.50
C LEU A 304 -9.17 15.49 9.57
N ASP A 305 -8.33 16.52 9.50
CA ASP A 305 -8.25 17.57 10.52
C ASP A 305 -9.48 18.48 10.52
N THR A 306 -9.94 18.90 9.33
CA THR A 306 -11.01 19.90 9.22
C THR A 306 -12.41 19.28 9.15
N MET A 307 -12.58 18.19 8.40
CA MET A 307 -13.91 17.65 8.12
C MET A 307 -14.29 16.53 9.08
N ILE A 308 -13.34 15.66 9.40
CA ILE A 308 -13.58 14.55 10.33
C ILE A 308 -13.44 15.05 11.78
N LEU A 309 -12.23 15.45 12.19
CA LEU A 309 -11.94 15.91 13.54
C LEU A 309 -12.59 17.27 13.86
N GLY A 310 -12.67 18.17 12.88
CA GLY A 310 -13.39 19.44 13.00
C GLY A 310 -14.92 19.33 13.03
N GLY A 311 -15.48 18.12 12.85
CA GLY A 311 -16.86 17.81 13.16
C GLY A 311 -17.90 18.04 12.05
N VAL A 312 -17.46 18.20 10.79
CA VAL A 312 -18.36 18.30 9.62
C VAL A 312 -19.09 16.98 9.38
N VAL A 313 -18.43 15.85 9.65
CA VAL A 313 -18.95 14.50 9.36
C VAL A 313 -19.53 13.81 10.61
N ALA A 314 -19.03 14.13 11.81
CA ALA A 314 -19.66 13.65 13.04
C ALA A 314 -19.51 14.63 14.22
N VAL A 315 -20.48 14.59 15.13
CA VAL A 315 -20.52 15.43 16.35
C VAL A 315 -19.72 14.74 17.47
N ARG A 316 -18.52 15.27 17.76
CA ARG A 316 -17.57 14.92 18.87
C ARG A 316 -16.71 13.65 18.69
N THR A 317 -15.53 13.72 19.34
CA THR A 317 -14.40 12.76 19.46
C THR A 317 -14.44 11.55 18.54
N ILE A 318 -13.69 11.65 17.45
CA ILE A 318 -13.52 10.59 16.45
C ILE A 318 -12.09 10.10 16.50
N ASP A 319 -11.92 8.80 16.72
CA ASP A 319 -10.65 8.14 16.58
C ASP A 319 -10.51 7.51 15.21
N ILE A 320 -9.38 7.74 14.56
CA ILE A 320 -9.18 7.36 13.18
C ILE A 320 -8.13 6.25 13.12
N THR A 321 -8.43 5.22 12.35
CA THR A 321 -7.41 4.36 11.73
C THR A 321 -7.67 4.34 10.23
N GLY A 322 -6.63 4.64 9.45
CA GLY A 322 -6.68 4.70 8.00
C GLY A 322 -5.54 3.94 7.36
N LEU A 323 -5.81 3.07 6.39
CA LEU A 323 -4.78 2.45 5.53
C LEU A 323 -4.78 3.13 4.17
N VAL A 324 -3.58 3.48 3.69
CA VAL A 324 -3.36 3.97 2.33
C VAL A 324 -3.05 2.78 1.40
N GLU A 325 -3.90 2.54 0.40
CA GLU A 325 -3.70 1.57 -0.67
C GLU A 325 -3.46 2.31 -1.98
N ASN A 326 -2.20 2.41 -2.42
CA ASN A 326 -1.92 2.89 -3.78
C ASN A 326 -1.96 1.70 -4.74
N THR A 327 -3.17 1.30 -5.12
CA THR A 327 -3.40 0.90 -6.52
C THR A 327 -3.33 2.15 -7.40
N TYR A 328 -3.41 2.05 -8.73
CA TYR A 328 -3.31 3.19 -9.67
C TYR A 328 -4.20 4.43 -9.37
N GLU A 329 -5.03 4.41 -8.31
CA GLU A 329 -5.94 5.47 -7.87
C GLU A 329 -5.71 6.02 -6.44
N ASN A 330 -4.68 5.64 -5.68
CA ASN A 330 -4.41 6.14 -4.30
C ASN A 330 -5.68 6.20 -3.40
N ASP A 331 -6.07 5.07 -2.79
CA ASP A 331 -7.23 4.99 -1.90
C ASP A 331 -6.82 5.08 -0.42
N ILE A 332 -7.65 5.73 0.41
CA ILE A 332 -7.60 5.58 1.87
C ILE A 332 -8.91 5.03 2.41
N ARG A 333 -8.79 4.08 3.34
CA ARG A 333 -9.93 3.43 4.01
C ARG A 333 -9.88 3.73 5.49
N LEU A 334 -10.88 4.46 5.97
CA LEU A 334 -10.98 4.97 7.32
C LEU A 334 -12.04 4.21 8.11
N THR A 335 -11.73 3.94 9.37
CA THR A 335 -12.71 3.54 10.40
C THR A 335 -12.71 4.52 11.55
N PRO A 336 -13.62 5.52 11.53
CA PRO A 336 -13.98 6.30 12.70
C PRO A 336 -14.53 5.42 13.83
N ILE A 337 -13.94 5.56 15.01
CA ILE A 337 -14.45 5.00 16.27
C ILE A 337 -14.90 6.18 17.14
N LYS A 338 -16.10 6.09 17.71
CA LYS A 338 -16.62 7.13 18.60
C LYS A 338 -16.33 6.75 20.05
N ASP A 339 -15.73 7.67 20.80
CA ASP A 339 -15.50 7.50 22.23
C ASP A 339 -16.83 7.41 22.99
N GLN A 340 -17.07 6.26 23.64
CA GLN A 340 -18.26 6.00 24.46
C GLN A 340 -18.06 6.35 25.95
N SER A 341 -16.91 6.92 26.34
CA SER A 341 -16.60 7.26 27.75
C SER A 341 -17.39 8.45 28.31
N SER A 342 -18.27 9.07 27.52
CA SER A 342 -19.28 10.00 28.04
C SER A 342 -20.33 9.21 28.83
N PRO A 343 -20.66 9.60 30.08
CA PRO A 343 -21.57 8.82 30.91
C PRO A 343 -22.88 8.59 30.16
N SER A 344 -23.24 7.32 30.01
CA SER A 344 -24.56 6.89 29.58
C SER A 344 -25.59 7.60 30.44
N ILE A 345 -26.30 8.57 29.85
CA ILE A 345 -27.45 9.21 30.51
C ILE A 345 -28.44 8.08 30.79
N PRO A 346 -28.75 7.77 32.07
CA PRO A 346 -29.83 6.83 32.38
C PRO A 346 -31.12 7.42 31.81
N TYR A 347 -31.96 6.57 31.21
CA TYR A 347 -33.31 6.94 30.78
C TYR A 347 -34.01 7.76 31.87
N ALA A 348 -34.05 9.07 31.69
CA ALA A 348 -34.87 9.98 32.47
C ALA A 348 -36.08 10.32 31.60
N SER A 349 -37.26 9.93 32.07
CA SER A 349 -38.55 10.36 31.53
C SER A 349 -38.52 11.88 31.30
N PRO A 350 -39.02 12.38 30.15
CA PRO A 350 -38.83 13.77 29.78
C PRO A 350 -39.50 14.70 30.82
N PRO A 351 -38.77 15.68 31.40
CA PRO A 351 -39.41 16.76 32.12
C PRO A 351 -40.19 17.62 31.14
N ASN A 352 -41.43 17.95 31.50
CA ASN A 352 -42.27 18.92 30.81
C ASN A 352 -41.57 20.29 30.70
N LEU A 353 -40.86 20.55 29.60
CA LEU A 353 -40.36 21.86 29.24
C LEU A 353 -41.34 22.50 28.24
N ARG A 354 -42.40 23.08 28.78
CA ARG A 354 -43.12 24.17 28.11
C ARG A 354 -42.23 25.41 28.17
N GLY A 355 -41.89 25.96 27.01
CA GLY A 355 -41.35 27.32 26.88
C GLY A 355 -39.84 27.39 26.70
N SER A 356 -39.37 27.16 25.47
CA SER A 356 -38.15 27.75 24.90
C SER A 356 -38.24 27.69 23.37
N PRO A 357 -37.75 28.68 22.63
CA PRO A 357 -38.06 28.86 21.23
C PRO A 357 -37.46 27.73 20.39
N SER A 358 -38.30 27.11 19.58
CA SER A 358 -37.94 26.18 18.53
C SER A 358 -36.86 26.80 17.63
N ILE A 359 -35.61 26.33 17.76
CA ILE A 359 -34.66 26.41 16.65
C ILE A 359 -35.17 25.37 15.65
N PRO A 360 -35.63 25.77 14.45
CA PRO A 360 -36.14 24.82 13.48
C PRO A 360 -34.98 23.92 13.05
N TYR A 361 -35.08 22.64 13.38
CA TYR A 361 -34.43 21.60 12.60
C TYR A 361 -35.04 21.71 11.21
N ALA A 362 -34.38 22.45 10.33
CA ALA A 362 -34.75 22.53 8.93
C ALA A 362 -34.53 21.13 8.35
N SER A 363 -35.58 20.33 8.35
CA SER A 363 -35.72 19.22 7.43
C SER A 363 -35.37 19.75 6.04
N PRO A 364 -34.48 19.08 5.28
CA PRO A 364 -34.27 19.48 3.90
C PRO A 364 -35.59 19.18 3.15
N GLN A 365 -36.44 20.19 2.98
CA GLN A 365 -37.46 20.24 1.92
C GLN A 365 -36.80 20.33 0.52
N ARG A 366 -35.67 19.64 0.32
CA ARG A 366 -34.87 19.61 -0.92
C ARG A 366 -34.93 18.26 -1.62
N THR A 367 -35.99 17.48 -1.39
CA THR A 367 -36.21 16.23 -2.15
C THR A 367 -37.20 16.36 -3.32
N GLU A 368 -37.81 17.53 -3.51
CA GLU A 368 -38.77 17.74 -4.62
C GLU A 368 -38.10 18.08 -5.97
N LEU A 369 -36.84 18.52 -5.98
CA LEU A 369 -36.13 18.85 -7.23
C LEU A 369 -35.50 17.63 -7.95
N LEU A 370 -35.58 16.43 -7.37
CA LEU A 370 -35.12 15.18 -7.99
C LEU A 370 -36.27 14.30 -8.50
N GLN A 371 -37.50 14.83 -8.56
CA GLN A 371 -38.71 14.09 -8.96
C GLN A 371 -39.16 14.32 -10.41
N THR A 372 -38.41 15.05 -11.24
CA THR A 372 -38.82 15.21 -12.65
C THR A 372 -38.61 13.91 -13.43
N PRO A 373 -39.61 13.39 -14.16
CA PRO A 373 -39.47 12.19 -14.97
C PRO A 373 -38.39 12.35 -16.03
N ILE A 374 -37.60 11.30 -16.21
CA ILE A 374 -36.63 11.14 -17.30
C ILE A 374 -37.43 11.08 -18.61
N HIS A 375 -37.50 12.20 -19.33
CA HIS A 375 -37.96 12.18 -20.72
C HIS A 375 -36.74 12.02 -21.62
N ASP A 376 -36.71 10.85 -22.27
CA ASP A 376 -35.91 10.51 -23.42
C ASP A 376 -36.22 11.53 -24.54
N GLN A 377 -35.39 12.56 -24.69
CA GLN A 377 -35.41 13.44 -25.85
C GLN A 377 -34.08 13.28 -26.59
N SER A 378 -34.20 12.60 -27.72
CA SER A 378 -33.29 12.54 -28.85
C SER A 378 -32.35 13.75 -28.96
N ILE A 379 -31.06 13.48 -28.83
CA ILE A 379 -29.98 14.35 -29.31
C ILE A 379 -30.15 14.48 -30.83
N SER A 380 -30.76 15.56 -31.28
CA SER A 380 -30.79 15.95 -32.70
C SER A 380 -29.90 17.16 -32.89
N SER A 381 -28.91 16.98 -33.77
CA SER A 381 -28.11 18.01 -34.47
C SER A 381 -27.72 19.26 -33.66
N MET A 382 -26.57 19.20 -33.00
CA MET A 382 -25.76 20.40 -32.73
C MET A 382 -24.46 20.31 -33.53
N ASP A 383 -24.13 21.40 -34.22
CA ASP A 383 -22.94 21.56 -35.04
C ASP A 383 -21.65 21.19 -34.30
N VAL A 384 -20.82 20.39 -34.96
CA VAL A 384 -19.61 19.74 -34.41
C VAL A 384 -18.42 20.72 -34.28
N SER A 385 -18.60 22.00 -34.60
CA SER A 385 -17.50 22.98 -34.69
C SER A 385 -17.24 23.86 -33.46
N ASP A 386 -18.08 23.83 -32.40
CA ASP A 386 -17.95 24.73 -31.24
C ASP A 386 -17.96 24.03 -29.86
N ILE A 387 -17.58 22.76 -29.79
CA ILE A 387 -17.45 22.05 -28.51
C ILE A 387 -16.09 22.35 -27.89
N GLN A 388 -15.99 23.47 -27.17
CA GLN A 388 -15.02 23.61 -26.08
C GLN A 388 -15.09 22.33 -25.21
N PRO A 389 -14.00 21.59 -25.01
CA PRO A 389 -14.06 20.32 -24.30
C PRO A 389 -14.52 20.57 -22.86
N ARG A 390 -15.74 20.15 -22.53
CA ARG A 390 -16.24 20.22 -21.15
C ARG A 390 -15.29 19.43 -20.27
N LEU A 391 -14.63 20.12 -19.35
CA LEU A 391 -13.75 19.49 -18.37
C LEU A 391 -14.55 18.49 -17.51
N PRO A 392 -13.93 17.38 -17.08
CA PRO A 392 -14.52 16.50 -16.08
C PRO A 392 -14.87 17.29 -14.81
N PRO A 393 -15.98 16.99 -14.11
CA PRO A 393 -16.32 17.65 -12.86
C PRO A 393 -15.17 17.64 -11.83
N ALA A 394 -14.38 16.57 -11.81
CA ALA A 394 -13.20 16.45 -10.95
C ALA A 394 -12.14 17.56 -11.16
N CYS A 395 -12.09 18.14 -12.37
CA CYS A 395 -11.18 19.23 -12.73
C CYS A 395 -11.72 20.62 -12.36
N LEU A 396 -12.99 20.73 -12.00
CA LEU A 396 -13.63 22.01 -11.68
C LEU A 396 -13.40 22.40 -10.22
N HIS A 397 -13.39 23.71 -9.96
CA HIS A 397 -13.31 24.25 -8.61
C HIS A 397 -14.60 24.06 -7.83
N THR A 398 -14.46 23.84 -6.53
CA THR A 398 -15.59 23.93 -5.61
C THR A 398 -16.21 25.33 -5.68
N PRO A 399 -17.55 25.45 -5.71
CA PRO A 399 -18.22 26.75 -5.79
C PRO A 399 -17.78 27.73 -4.71
N ASN A 400 -17.58 29.00 -5.08
CA ASN A 400 -17.18 30.05 -4.15
C ASN A 400 -18.30 30.36 -3.14
N LEU A 401 -17.99 30.20 -1.85
CA LEU A 401 -18.91 30.40 -0.72
C LEU A 401 -19.45 31.83 -0.62
N SER A 402 -18.71 32.83 -1.11
CA SER A 402 -19.10 34.25 -1.06
C SER A 402 -20.19 34.61 -2.07
N LEU A 403 -20.54 33.73 -3.02
CA LEU A 403 -21.55 34.02 -4.03
C LEU A 403 -22.98 33.89 -3.46
N PRO A 404 -23.91 34.83 -3.75
CA PRO A 404 -25.30 34.76 -3.26
C PRO A 404 -26.05 33.48 -3.67
N ASN A 405 -25.68 32.87 -4.79
CA ASN A 405 -26.25 31.62 -5.29
C ASN A 405 -25.41 30.37 -4.96
N PHE A 406 -24.50 30.46 -3.98
CA PHE A 406 -23.61 29.36 -3.58
C PHE A 406 -24.34 28.03 -3.44
N TRP A 407 -25.42 27.96 -2.65
CA TRP A 407 -26.12 26.71 -2.38
C TRP A 407 -26.76 26.05 -3.60
N SER A 408 -27.14 26.85 -4.60
CA SER A 408 -27.65 26.32 -5.87
C SER A 408 -26.51 25.74 -6.71
N ARG A 409 -25.38 26.46 -6.79
CA ARG A 409 -24.17 26.01 -7.48
C ARG A 409 -23.55 24.77 -6.83
N PHE A 410 -23.49 24.75 -5.50
CA PHE A 410 -23.00 23.62 -4.72
C PHE A 410 -23.82 22.35 -4.97
N CYS A 411 -25.15 22.43 -4.95
CA CYS A 411 -25.97 21.26 -5.28
C CYS A 411 -25.79 20.81 -6.73
N ALA A 412 -25.72 21.73 -7.70
CA ALA A 412 -25.48 21.37 -9.09
C ALA A 412 -24.12 20.69 -9.30
N ASP A 413 -23.09 21.18 -8.61
CA ASP A 413 -21.73 20.63 -8.62
C ASP A 413 -21.67 19.23 -7.98
N VAL A 414 -22.28 19.05 -6.80
CA VAL A 414 -22.41 17.73 -6.15
C VAL A 414 -23.16 16.75 -7.05
N THR A 415 -24.24 17.17 -7.71
CA THR A 415 -24.96 16.31 -8.66
C THR A 415 -24.04 15.85 -9.79
N GLN A 416 -23.28 16.76 -10.42
CA GLN A 416 -22.33 16.40 -11.48
C GLN A 416 -21.23 15.45 -11.00
N LEU A 417 -20.69 15.68 -9.80
CA LEU A 417 -19.71 14.77 -9.19
C LEU A 417 -20.30 13.39 -8.92
N VAL A 418 -21.52 13.32 -8.40
CA VAL A 418 -22.17 12.04 -8.10
C VAL A 418 -22.47 11.27 -9.38
N GLU A 419 -23.01 11.93 -10.40
CA GLU A 419 -23.32 11.33 -11.70
C GLU A 419 -22.08 10.83 -12.43
N SER A 420 -20.97 11.56 -12.33
CA SER A 420 -19.70 11.20 -12.98
C SER A 420 -18.90 10.15 -12.20
N GLY A 421 -18.86 10.23 -10.87
CA GLY A 421 -17.93 9.46 -10.03
C GLY A 421 -18.55 8.46 -9.06
N ASN A 422 -19.82 8.61 -8.66
CA ASN A 422 -20.47 7.75 -7.64
C ASN A 422 -21.62 6.89 -8.17
N VAL A 423 -21.98 7.00 -9.44
CA VAL A 423 -22.92 6.08 -10.10
C VAL A 423 -22.15 4.82 -10.51
N HIS A 424 -22.59 3.67 -9.99
CA HIS A 424 -22.01 2.39 -10.35
C HIS A 424 -22.31 2.03 -11.79
N ARG A 425 -21.24 1.75 -12.55
CA ARG A 425 -21.30 1.13 -13.87
C ARG A 425 -20.60 -0.22 -13.78
N HIS A 426 -21.24 -1.25 -14.32
CA HIS A 426 -20.65 -2.58 -14.31
C HIS A 426 -19.35 -2.59 -15.11
N SER A 427 -18.33 -3.23 -14.54
CA SER A 427 -17.05 -3.55 -15.16
C SER A 427 -16.71 -5.00 -14.88
N ASP A 428 -15.63 -5.53 -15.47
CA ASP A 428 -15.21 -6.92 -15.26
C ASP A 428 -14.97 -7.25 -13.78
N THR A 429 -14.53 -6.25 -13.00
CA THR A 429 -14.34 -6.38 -11.55
C THR A 429 -15.63 -6.74 -10.80
N CYS A 430 -16.80 -6.40 -11.34
CA CYS A 430 -18.10 -6.70 -10.75
C CYS A 430 -18.39 -8.19 -10.75
N TYR A 431 -17.78 -8.93 -11.68
CA TYR A 431 -18.04 -10.36 -11.90
C TYR A 431 -16.81 -11.22 -11.60
N LYS A 432 -15.75 -10.65 -11.02
CA LYS A 432 -14.48 -11.34 -10.69
C LYS A 432 -14.65 -12.67 -9.93
N TYR A 433 -15.66 -12.79 -9.08
CA TYR A 433 -15.93 -14.00 -8.29
C TYR A 433 -17.18 -14.75 -8.74
N CYS A 434 -17.73 -14.40 -9.90
CA CYS A 434 -18.91 -15.04 -10.44
C CYS A 434 -18.50 -16.39 -11.05
N LYS A 435 -18.92 -17.48 -10.41
CA LYS A 435 -18.62 -18.85 -10.88
C LYS A 435 -19.47 -19.24 -12.09
N ASP A 436 -20.64 -18.64 -12.23
CA ASP A 436 -21.59 -18.90 -13.29
C ASP A 436 -21.87 -17.59 -14.04
N MET A 437 -21.21 -17.42 -15.18
CA MET A 437 -21.35 -16.22 -16.00
C MET A 437 -22.75 -16.10 -16.64
N ALA A 438 -23.59 -17.13 -16.58
CA ALA A 438 -25.00 -17.03 -16.97
C ALA A 438 -25.87 -16.35 -15.88
N LYS A 439 -25.40 -16.29 -14.63
CA LYS A 439 -26.06 -15.61 -13.50
C LYS A 439 -25.14 -14.55 -12.93
N LYS A 440 -24.86 -13.52 -13.74
CA LYS A 440 -24.04 -12.37 -13.37
C LYS A 440 -24.65 -11.61 -12.18
N ILE A 441 -24.19 -11.93 -10.97
CA ILE A 441 -24.49 -11.16 -9.76
C ILE A 441 -23.34 -10.18 -9.55
N CYS A 442 -23.66 -8.89 -9.49
CA CYS A 442 -22.68 -7.86 -9.19
C CYS A 442 -22.16 -8.03 -7.76
N ARG A 443 -20.83 -8.14 -7.61
CA ARG A 443 -20.15 -8.23 -6.29
C ARG A 443 -20.47 -7.05 -5.38
N LEU A 444 -20.74 -5.87 -5.95
CA LEU A 444 -21.09 -4.66 -5.21
C LEU A 444 -22.58 -4.56 -4.86
N ILE A 445 -23.35 -5.63 -5.18
CA ILE A 445 -24.77 -5.78 -4.86
C ILE A 445 -25.58 -4.64 -5.49
N MET A 446 -25.35 -4.42 -6.79
CA MET A 446 -26.09 -3.47 -7.61
C MET A 446 -27.05 -4.23 -8.56
N PRO A 447 -28.28 -3.73 -8.79
CA PRO A 447 -28.91 -2.57 -8.16
C PRO A 447 -29.28 -2.81 -6.68
N ARG A 448 -29.13 -1.79 -5.83
CA ARG A 448 -29.54 -1.85 -4.42
C ARG A 448 -31.05 -1.61 -4.27
N LYS A 449 -31.67 -2.27 -3.29
CA LYS A 449 -33.10 -2.07 -2.95
C LYS A 449 -33.38 -0.61 -2.58
N LEU A 450 -34.43 -0.03 -3.16
CA LEU A 450 -34.90 1.31 -2.79
C LEU A 450 -35.57 1.29 -1.41
N ILE A 451 -35.35 2.35 -0.64
CA ILE A 451 -35.88 2.52 0.71
C ILE A 451 -36.47 3.93 0.77
N SER A 452 -37.77 4.05 0.97
CA SER A 452 -38.47 5.36 0.93
C SER A 452 -38.16 6.24 2.13
N VAL A 453 -37.96 5.65 3.31
CA VAL A 453 -37.73 6.34 4.59
C VAL A 453 -36.67 5.57 5.39
N SER A 454 -35.82 6.29 6.12
CA SER A 454 -34.86 5.64 7.01
C SER A 454 -35.59 4.98 8.19
N THR A 455 -35.34 3.70 8.44
CA THR A 455 -35.98 2.93 9.52
C THR A 455 -34.95 2.19 10.35
N ILE A 456 -35.31 1.89 11.60
CA ILE A 456 -34.55 1.01 12.48
C ILE A 456 -35.46 -0.20 12.75
N ASP A 457 -34.94 -1.40 12.50
CA ASP A 457 -35.61 -2.63 12.88
C ASP A 457 -35.57 -2.76 14.41
N PRO A 458 -36.72 -2.80 15.10
CA PRO A 458 -36.78 -2.85 16.56
C PRO A 458 -36.25 -4.16 17.15
N GLU A 459 -36.27 -5.27 16.39
CA GLU A 459 -35.81 -6.58 16.88
C GLU A 459 -34.31 -6.76 16.67
N THR A 460 -33.81 -6.38 15.49
CA THR A 460 -32.41 -6.60 15.13
C THR A 460 -31.52 -5.37 15.37
N GLY A 461 -32.11 -4.20 15.55
CA GLY A 461 -31.41 -2.92 15.58
C GLY A 461 -30.85 -2.49 14.22
N HIS A 462 -31.14 -3.21 13.13
CA HIS A 462 -30.59 -2.91 11.81
C HIS A 462 -31.14 -1.60 11.26
N ILE A 463 -30.24 -0.70 10.85
CA ILE A 463 -30.58 0.62 10.30
C ILE A 463 -30.65 0.54 8.78
N SER A 464 -31.83 0.79 8.23
CA SER A 464 -32.05 0.92 6.79
C SER A 464 -32.12 2.39 6.43
N MET A 465 -31.10 2.93 5.79
CA MET A 465 -31.11 4.34 5.35
C MET A 465 -31.97 4.53 4.10
N ARG A 466 -32.72 5.64 4.02
CA ARG A 466 -33.45 6.05 2.82
C ARG A 466 -32.52 6.01 1.60
N ARG A 467 -32.99 5.39 0.52
CA ARG A 467 -32.30 5.25 -0.76
C ARG A 467 -33.27 5.58 -1.89
N SER A 468 -33.02 6.69 -2.57
CA SER A 468 -33.79 7.17 -3.72
C SER A 468 -33.28 6.65 -5.07
N HIS A 469 -32.04 6.19 -5.14
CA HIS A 469 -31.45 5.67 -6.39
C HIS A 469 -30.74 4.33 -6.17
N PRO A 470 -30.94 3.32 -7.03
CA PRO A 470 -30.43 1.98 -6.78
C PRO A 470 -28.95 1.79 -7.17
N TRP A 471 -28.37 2.71 -7.96
CA TRP A 471 -27.00 2.59 -8.50
C TRP A 471 -26.00 3.57 -7.88
N ILE A 472 -26.43 4.50 -7.03
CA ILE A 472 -25.54 5.49 -6.42
C ILE A 472 -24.93 4.89 -5.14
N ASN A 473 -23.60 4.97 -5.03
CA ASN A 473 -22.90 4.67 -3.78
C ASN A 473 -23.27 5.68 -2.70
N ASN A 474 -23.09 5.31 -1.42
CA ASN A 474 -23.38 6.25 -0.36
C ASN A 474 -22.31 7.34 -0.35
N PHE A 475 -22.69 8.61 -0.24
CA PHE A 475 -21.73 9.70 -0.24
C PHE A 475 -22.07 10.77 0.80
N ASN A 476 -21.08 11.58 1.15
CA ASN A 476 -21.25 12.82 1.91
C ASN A 476 -20.97 14.00 0.98
N GLU A 477 -21.90 14.96 0.92
CA GLU A 477 -21.86 16.09 -0.01
C GLU A 477 -20.62 16.99 0.17
N TYR A 478 -20.12 17.13 1.38
CA TYR A 478 -18.93 17.93 1.67
C TYR A 478 -17.65 17.15 1.29
N ILE A 479 -17.55 15.88 1.70
CA ILE A 479 -16.37 15.05 1.41
C ILE A 479 -16.21 14.88 -0.11
N ILE A 480 -17.26 14.53 -0.84
CA ILE A 480 -17.19 14.35 -2.30
C ILE A 480 -16.76 15.65 -2.98
N SER A 481 -17.21 16.81 -2.47
CA SER A 481 -16.81 18.12 -2.98
C SER A 481 -15.35 18.45 -2.67
N ALA A 482 -14.80 17.97 -1.56
CA ALA A 482 -13.39 18.14 -1.21
C ALA A 482 -12.47 17.19 -1.99
N CYS A 483 -12.87 15.92 -2.14
CA CYS A 483 -12.08 14.90 -2.86
C CYS A 483 -12.19 15.05 -4.38
N ARG A 484 -13.29 15.63 -4.88
CA ARG A 484 -13.64 15.75 -6.30
C ARG A 484 -13.72 14.40 -7.02
N SER A 485 -14.03 13.33 -6.30
CA SER A 485 -13.84 11.96 -6.76
C SER A 485 -14.76 10.95 -6.05
N ASN A 486 -14.67 9.69 -6.46
CA ASN A 486 -15.47 8.61 -5.89
C ASN A 486 -15.21 8.45 -4.39
N MET A 487 -16.28 8.26 -3.62
CA MET A 487 -16.20 7.98 -2.19
C MET A 487 -17.35 7.07 -1.75
N ASP A 488 -17.16 6.33 -0.66
CA ASP A 488 -18.21 5.52 -0.03
C ASP A 488 -18.21 5.79 1.46
N ILE A 489 -19.39 6.07 2.04
CA ILE A 489 -19.57 6.23 3.48
C ILE A 489 -20.69 5.33 3.99
N LYS A 490 -20.43 4.57 5.04
CA LYS A 490 -21.42 3.66 5.63
C LYS A 490 -21.44 3.84 7.14
N PHE A 491 -22.65 3.93 7.68
CA PHE A 491 -22.86 3.82 9.11
C PHE A 491 -22.94 2.33 9.49
N ILE A 492 -22.23 1.94 10.53
CA ILE A 492 -22.03 0.57 10.98
C ILE A 492 -22.55 0.49 12.41
N TRP A 493 -23.68 -0.18 12.59
CA TRP A 493 -24.38 -0.21 13.88
C TRP A 493 -24.43 -1.60 14.49
N THR A 494 -24.61 -2.64 13.67
CA THR A 494 -24.75 -4.01 14.17
C THR A 494 -23.39 -4.64 14.45
N GLY A 495 -23.33 -5.54 15.44
CA GLY A 495 -22.12 -6.30 15.73
C GLY A 495 -21.68 -7.20 14.56
N SER A 496 -22.63 -7.71 13.76
CA SER A 496 -22.33 -8.51 12.56
C SER A 496 -21.67 -7.68 11.46
N ASP A 497 -22.20 -6.49 11.17
CA ASP A 497 -21.63 -5.60 10.15
C ASP A 497 -20.25 -5.10 10.56
N THR A 498 -20.10 -4.80 11.85
CA THR A 498 -18.80 -4.42 12.41
C THR A 498 -17.79 -5.55 12.26
N LYS A 499 -18.16 -6.78 12.64
CA LYS A 499 -17.26 -7.93 12.52
C LYS A 499 -16.84 -8.15 11.06
N ALA A 500 -17.79 -8.09 10.14
CA ALA A 500 -17.52 -8.19 8.71
C ALA A 500 -16.56 -7.09 8.22
N LEU A 501 -16.77 -5.85 8.68
CA LEU A 501 -15.91 -4.72 8.36
C LEU A 501 -14.48 -4.88 8.90
N VAL A 502 -14.33 -5.34 10.15
CA VAL A 502 -13.02 -5.58 10.76
C VAL A 502 -12.26 -6.66 10.00
N TYR A 503 -12.92 -7.77 9.61
CA TYR A 503 -12.31 -8.78 8.75
C TYR A 503 -11.90 -8.19 7.40
N TYR A 504 -12.81 -7.45 6.76
CA TYR A 504 -12.54 -6.80 5.49
C TYR A 504 -11.27 -5.93 5.59
N ILE A 505 -11.20 -4.98 6.52
CA ILE A 505 -10.03 -4.08 6.65
C ILE A 505 -8.77 -4.87 7.01
N THR A 506 -8.89 -5.87 7.87
CA THR A 506 -7.78 -6.76 8.24
C THR A 506 -7.20 -7.48 7.03
N ASP A 507 -8.05 -8.00 6.15
CA ASP A 507 -7.62 -8.66 4.91
C ASP A 507 -6.93 -7.67 3.97
N TYR A 508 -7.37 -6.41 3.92
CA TYR A 508 -6.71 -5.35 3.15
C TYR A 508 -5.34 -4.96 3.73
N ILE A 509 -5.23 -4.81 5.06
CA ILE A 509 -3.96 -4.53 5.74
C ILE A 509 -2.95 -5.66 5.48
N THR A 510 -3.42 -6.91 5.48
CA THR A 510 -2.56 -8.10 5.39
C THR A 510 -2.52 -8.70 3.99
N LYS A 511 -3.03 -7.98 2.99
CA LYS A 511 -3.01 -8.38 1.58
C LYS A 511 -1.56 -8.59 1.15
N THR A 512 -1.18 -9.84 0.96
CA THR A 512 0.15 -10.24 0.52
C THR A 512 0.20 -10.15 -1.01
N SER A 513 1.29 -9.59 -1.55
CA SER A 513 1.52 -9.57 -3.00
C SER A 513 1.87 -10.96 -3.55
N LEU A 514 2.43 -11.83 -2.70
CA LEU A 514 2.87 -13.18 -3.06
C LEU A 514 1.91 -14.24 -2.52
N SER A 515 1.60 -15.23 -3.35
CA SER A 515 0.87 -16.41 -2.89
C SER A 515 1.74 -17.26 -1.96
N PHE A 516 1.10 -18.19 -1.25
CA PHE A 516 1.82 -19.14 -0.42
C PHE A 516 2.78 -19.99 -1.26
N HIS A 517 2.34 -20.47 -2.42
CA HIS A 517 3.16 -21.24 -3.35
C HIS A 517 4.40 -20.44 -3.82
N ASP A 518 4.23 -19.18 -4.22
CA ASP A 518 5.33 -18.31 -4.64
C ASP A 518 6.34 -18.08 -3.52
N THR A 519 5.85 -17.88 -2.29
CA THR A 519 6.72 -17.65 -1.14
C THR A 519 7.66 -18.83 -0.92
N PHE A 520 7.14 -20.06 -0.96
CA PHE A 520 7.93 -21.27 -0.71
C PHE A 520 8.85 -21.61 -1.88
N SER A 521 8.44 -21.39 -3.13
CA SER A 521 9.33 -21.58 -4.29
C SER A 521 10.52 -20.60 -4.29
N LEU A 522 10.30 -19.35 -3.88
CA LEU A 522 11.38 -18.35 -3.72
C LEU A 522 12.32 -18.69 -2.57
N ILE A 523 11.80 -19.25 -1.47
CA ILE A 523 12.63 -19.79 -0.38
C ILE A 523 13.45 -20.98 -0.91
N GLN A 524 12.88 -21.91 -1.67
CA GLN A 524 13.58 -23.05 -2.27
C GLN A 524 14.75 -22.59 -3.15
N LYS A 525 14.50 -21.60 -4.02
CA LYS A 525 15.53 -20.97 -4.86
C LYS A 525 16.64 -20.33 -4.02
N SER A 526 16.27 -19.71 -2.90
CA SER A 526 17.22 -19.08 -1.97
C SER A 526 18.10 -20.12 -1.25
N ILE A 527 17.54 -21.24 -0.80
CA ILE A 527 18.30 -22.34 -0.18
C ILE A 527 19.25 -22.97 -1.19
N THR A 528 18.77 -23.29 -2.39
CA THR A 528 19.57 -23.93 -3.44
C THR A 528 20.77 -23.07 -3.82
N SER A 529 20.52 -21.78 -4.08
CA SER A 529 21.59 -20.84 -4.42
C SER A 529 22.53 -20.50 -3.26
N PHE A 530 22.10 -20.69 -2.01
CA PHE A 530 22.97 -20.52 -0.84
C PHE A 530 23.94 -21.69 -0.70
N LYS A 531 23.46 -22.93 -0.87
CA LYS A 531 24.29 -24.15 -0.78
C LYS A 531 25.48 -24.12 -1.73
N ASN A 532 25.24 -23.77 -2.99
CA ASN A 532 26.27 -23.66 -4.03
C ASN A 532 27.40 -22.68 -3.69
N VAL A 533 27.14 -21.67 -2.83
CA VAL A 533 28.14 -20.68 -2.39
C VAL A 533 28.86 -21.13 -1.12
N THR A 534 28.16 -21.78 -0.18
CA THR A 534 28.74 -22.22 1.10
C THR A 534 29.77 -23.34 0.98
N ASP A 535 29.75 -24.14 -0.08
CA ASP A 535 30.76 -25.18 -0.34
C ASP A 535 32.18 -24.60 -0.51
N GLN A 536 32.33 -23.27 -0.59
CA GLN A 536 33.61 -22.57 -0.72
C GLN A 536 34.08 -21.88 0.58
N THR A 537 33.32 -21.91 1.69
CA THR A 537 33.66 -21.20 2.94
C THR A 537 33.40 -22.04 4.20
N GLU A 538 34.33 -22.93 4.55
CA GLU A 538 34.21 -23.86 5.69
C GLU A 538 34.30 -23.20 7.09
N THR A 539 34.72 -21.93 7.19
CA THR A 539 35.07 -21.29 8.47
C THR A 539 33.92 -20.55 9.20
N GLU A 540 32.72 -20.49 8.64
CA GLU A 540 31.62 -19.68 9.22
C GLU A 540 30.75 -20.46 10.22
N SER A 541 30.42 -19.83 11.36
CA SER A 541 29.54 -20.43 12.37
C SER A 541 28.12 -20.71 11.84
N ALA A 542 27.44 -21.71 12.40
CA ALA A 542 26.05 -22.02 12.06
C ALA A 542 25.10 -20.82 12.26
N ILE A 543 25.39 -19.95 13.23
CA ILE A 543 24.63 -18.71 13.49
C ILE A 543 24.77 -17.76 12.29
N GLU A 544 26.00 -17.54 11.83
CA GLU A 544 26.29 -16.61 10.74
C GLU A 544 25.73 -17.12 9.41
N ARG A 545 25.89 -18.42 9.14
CA ARG A 545 25.29 -19.07 7.96
C ARG A 545 23.77 -18.95 7.97
N SER A 546 23.13 -19.21 9.12
CA SER A 546 21.67 -19.07 9.26
C SER A 546 21.21 -17.63 9.09
N ARG A 547 21.97 -16.66 9.62
CA ARG A 547 21.67 -15.23 9.47
C ARG A 547 21.69 -14.84 7.99
N LYS A 548 22.72 -15.24 7.25
CA LYS A 548 22.83 -15.00 5.80
C LYS A 548 21.71 -15.69 5.02
N LEU A 549 21.34 -16.92 5.39
CA LEU A 549 20.24 -17.63 4.75
C LEU A 549 18.90 -16.91 4.94
N VAL A 550 18.56 -16.52 6.17
CA VAL A 550 17.33 -15.78 6.48
C VAL A 550 17.30 -14.45 5.73
N LEU A 551 18.42 -13.71 5.74
CA LEU A 551 18.53 -12.44 5.03
C LEU A 551 18.39 -12.62 3.50
N ARG A 552 18.98 -13.68 2.94
CA ARG A 552 18.84 -14.01 1.52
C ARG A 552 17.40 -14.34 1.17
N CYS A 553 16.73 -15.20 1.92
CA CYS A 553 15.32 -15.51 1.73
C CYS A 553 14.45 -14.25 1.81
N TYR A 554 14.69 -13.39 2.80
CA TYR A 554 13.97 -12.13 2.92
C TYR A 554 14.18 -11.22 1.71
N ASN A 555 15.44 -11.01 1.28
CA ASN A 555 15.76 -10.16 0.13
C ASN A 555 15.16 -10.72 -1.17
N THR A 556 15.16 -12.05 -1.36
CA THR A 556 14.50 -12.68 -2.51
C THR A 556 13.00 -12.40 -2.50
N LEU A 557 12.33 -12.52 -1.36
CA LEU A 557 10.90 -12.22 -1.24
C LEU A 557 10.61 -10.72 -1.47
N ALA A 558 11.42 -9.85 -0.87
CA ALA A 558 11.29 -8.40 -1.04
C ALA A 558 11.52 -7.96 -2.49
N SER A 559 12.39 -8.65 -3.24
CA SER A 559 12.65 -8.35 -4.66
C SER A 559 11.44 -8.55 -5.58
N GLN A 560 10.45 -9.32 -5.14
CA GLN A 560 9.21 -9.57 -5.90
C GLN A 560 8.08 -8.62 -5.50
N GLN A 561 8.36 -7.65 -4.62
CA GLN A 561 7.37 -6.68 -4.22
C GLN A 561 7.40 -5.47 -5.18
N GLU A 562 6.29 -5.25 -5.86
CA GLU A 562 6.06 -4.05 -6.66
C GLU A 562 5.49 -2.92 -5.78
N LEU A 563 6.04 -1.72 -5.93
CA LEU A 563 5.61 -0.51 -5.25
C LEU A 563 5.53 0.64 -6.25
N SER A 564 4.49 1.45 -6.16
CA SER A 564 4.38 2.64 -7.02
C SER A 564 5.38 3.72 -6.61
N GLY A 565 5.77 4.57 -7.57
CA GLY A 565 6.66 5.71 -7.27
C GLY A 565 6.10 6.62 -6.18
N VAL A 566 4.77 6.81 -6.15
CA VAL A 566 4.06 7.59 -5.12
C VAL A 566 4.18 6.93 -3.72
N GLN A 567 4.08 5.59 -3.63
CA GLN A 567 4.29 4.88 -2.35
C GLN A 567 5.72 5.05 -1.86
N VAL A 568 6.69 4.83 -2.75
CA VAL A 568 8.11 4.97 -2.46
C VAL A 568 8.41 6.39 -1.98
N ALA A 569 7.90 7.39 -2.71
CA ALA A 569 8.01 8.79 -2.32
C ALA A 569 7.42 9.08 -0.94
N SER A 570 6.22 8.55 -0.63
CA SER A 570 5.59 8.73 0.68
C SER A 570 6.45 8.21 1.83
N TYR A 571 7.07 7.03 1.67
CA TYR A 571 8.00 6.49 2.67
C TYR A 571 9.27 7.32 2.78
N LEU A 572 9.88 7.71 1.65
CA LEU A 572 11.10 8.53 1.66
C LEU A 572 10.85 9.89 2.34
N MET A 573 9.72 10.53 2.03
CA MET A 573 9.29 11.81 2.59
C MET A 573 8.74 11.71 4.02
N ASN A 574 8.65 10.51 4.58
CA ASN A 574 8.14 10.26 5.93
C ASN A 574 6.67 10.68 6.13
N TRP A 575 5.85 10.58 5.09
CA TRP A 575 4.39 10.74 5.17
C TRP A 575 3.67 9.43 5.52
N GLY A 576 4.37 8.30 5.39
CA GLY A 576 3.88 6.99 5.82
C GLY A 576 2.88 6.34 4.86
N ASP A 577 2.18 5.32 5.36
CA ASP A 577 1.19 4.52 4.61
C ASP A 577 -0.13 4.33 5.38
N HIS A 578 -0.29 5.05 6.49
CA HIS A 578 -1.47 4.98 7.34
C HIS A 578 -1.62 6.27 8.14
N TYR A 579 -2.85 6.52 8.61
CA TYR A 579 -3.18 7.65 9.48
C TYR A 579 -3.83 7.12 10.75
N THR A 580 -3.45 7.68 11.90
CA THR A 580 -4.07 7.33 13.18
C THR A 580 -4.00 8.49 14.16
N THR A 581 -5.04 8.65 14.98
CA THR A 581 -5.05 9.61 16.11
C THR A 581 -4.30 9.07 17.34
N HIS A 582 -3.93 7.78 17.33
CA HIS A 582 -3.40 7.08 18.49
C HIS A 582 -1.90 6.78 18.35
N LYS A 583 -1.22 6.74 19.50
CA LYS A 583 0.14 6.22 19.59
C LYS A 583 0.09 4.82 20.19
N PHE A 584 0.81 3.89 19.57
CA PHE A 584 0.88 2.51 19.99
C PHE A 584 2.26 2.20 20.54
N GLN A 585 2.30 1.48 21.67
CA GLN A 585 3.54 1.00 22.26
C GLN A 585 3.42 -0.51 22.45
N GLY A 586 4.42 -1.25 21.97
CA GLY A 586 4.49 -2.68 22.22
C GLY A 586 4.73 -2.96 23.70
N LEU A 587 3.83 -3.71 24.32
CA LEU A 587 4.01 -4.25 25.67
C LEU A 587 4.68 -5.63 25.58
N TYR A 588 5.86 -5.76 26.16
CA TYR A 588 6.60 -7.01 26.21
C TYR A 588 6.10 -7.87 27.37
N LEU A 589 4.90 -8.45 27.21
CA LEU A 589 4.12 -9.07 28.29
C LEU A 589 4.94 -10.02 29.18
N ILE A 590 5.74 -10.90 28.57
CA ILE A 590 6.57 -11.88 29.31
C ILE A 590 7.63 -11.16 30.16
N GLN A 591 8.33 -10.17 29.60
CA GLN A 591 9.33 -9.40 30.35
C GLN A 591 8.68 -8.54 31.43
N THR A 592 7.51 -7.96 31.15
CA THR A 592 6.73 -7.20 32.14
C THR A 592 6.26 -8.11 33.27
N GLU A 593 5.76 -9.31 32.97
CA GLU A 593 5.33 -10.29 33.96
C GLU A 593 6.50 -10.75 34.83
N ILE A 594 7.65 -11.09 34.23
CA ILE A 594 8.88 -11.44 34.96
C ILE A 594 9.29 -10.29 35.89
N PHE A 595 9.30 -9.05 35.39
CA PHE A 595 9.64 -7.87 36.19
C PHE A 595 8.67 -7.68 37.36
N LEU A 596 7.36 -7.73 37.12
CA LEU A 596 6.34 -7.62 38.17
C LEU A 596 6.46 -8.74 39.20
N GLN A 597 6.77 -9.96 38.77
CA GLN A 597 6.96 -11.09 39.65
C GLN A 597 8.20 -10.91 40.54
N THR A 598 9.29 -10.37 39.99
CA THR A 598 10.47 -10.01 40.76
C THR A 598 10.13 -8.96 41.82
N GLU A 599 9.46 -7.87 41.44
CA GLU A 599 9.03 -6.81 42.36
C GLU A 599 8.10 -7.35 43.47
N VAL A 600 7.12 -8.17 43.12
CA VAL A 600 6.19 -8.80 44.08
C VAL A 600 6.96 -9.69 45.06
N ASN A 601 7.93 -10.47 44.59
CA ASN A 601 8.75 -11.31 45.45
C ASN A 601 9.65 -10.49 46.37
N GLU A 602 10.24 -9.39 45.91
CA GLU A 602 11.03 -8.50 46.76
C GLU A 602 10.18 -7.83 47.86
N LEU A 603 8.97 -7.40 47.52
CA LEU A 603 8.02 -6.83 48.49
C LEU A 603 7.57 -7.87 49.51
N ARG A 604 7.31 -9.11 49.09
CA ARG A 604 6.95 -10.22 49.99
C ARG A 604 8.08 -10.56 50.95
N ILE A 605 9.33 -10.61 50.47
CA ILE A 605 10.52 -10.76 51.33
C ILE A 605 10.58 -9.64 52.37
N LYS A 606 10.39 -8.37 51.96
CA LYS A 606 10.39 -7.22 52.90
C LYS A 606 9.27 -7.29 53.94
N GLN A 607 8.18 -8.00 53.66
CA GLN A 607 7.01 -8.15 54.54
C GLN A 607 6.97 -9.49 55.30
N ASN A 608 8.03 -10.32 55.25
CA ASN A 608 8.06 -11.68 55.80
C ASN A 608 6.92 -12.59 55.29
N LEU A 609 6.45 -12.35 54.07
CA LEU A 609 5.50 -13.20 53.37
C LEU A 609 6.29 -14.13 52.42
N GLY A 610 5.96 -15.42 52.40
CA GLY A 610 6.61 -16.38 51.51
C GLY A 610 6.47 -16.03 50.01
N HIS A 611 7.35 -16.59 49.18
CA HIS A 611 7.36 -16.35 47.72
C HIS A 611 6.01 -16.63 47.06
N ALA A 612 5.68 -15.87 46.02
CA ALA A 612 4.53 -16.17 45.18
C ALA A 612 4.90 -17.29 44.20
N SER A 613 4.25 -18.45 44.31
CA SER A 613 4.32 -19.50 43.30
C SER A 613 3.31 -19.24 42.18
N HIS A 614 3.68 -19.64 40.96
CA HIS A 614 2.86 -19.60 39.75
C HIS A 614 1.47 -20.25 39.92
#